data_AF-A0A7V9FET0-F1
#
_entry.id   AF-A0A7V9FET0-F1
#
_cell.length_a   1.000
_cell.length_b   1.000
_cell.length_c   1.000
_cell.angle_alpha   90.00
_cell.angle_beta   90.00
_cell.angle_gamma   90.00
#
_symmetry.space_group_name_H-M   'P 1'
#
loop_
_entity.id
_entity.type
_entity.pdbx_description
1 polymer ?
#
loop_
_entity_poly.entity_id
_entity_poly.type
_entity_poly.pdbx_seq_one_letter_code
_entity_poly.pdbx_strand_id
1 'polypeptide(L)'
;MGSAEPVAETPLDGAVPRFELSHWSERYGLSAGITGRGTAPGRGYDLGLWTDAPVGGVMGRWREFRNSLSGADSMVLGNQVHGAE
;
A
#
# COMPACT_ATOMS: atom_id res chain seq x y z
N MET A 1 -22.63 -21.67 11.18
CA MET A 1 -21.44 -20.80 11.10
C MET A 1 -21.22 -20.54 9.61
N GLY A 2 -21.62 -19.37 9.11
CA GLY A 2 -21.46 -19.06 7.69
C GLY A 2 -19.98 -19.03 7.35
N SER A 3 -19.57 -19.66 6.25
CA SER A 3 -18.20 -19.54 5.73
C SER A 3 -17.88 -18.07 5.55
N ALA A 4 -16.79 -17.60 6.13
CA ALA A 4 -16.29 -16.27 5.83
C ALA A 4 -15.96 -16.22 4.34
N GLU A 5 -16.63 -15.35 3.60
CA GLU A 5 -16.22 -14.99 2.24
C GLU A 5 -14.73 -14.59 2.30
N PRO A 6 -13.88 -15.12 1.42
CA PRO A 6 -12.46 -14.76 1.41
C PRO A 6 -12.33 -13.26 1.16
N VAL A 7 -11.69 -12.57 2.10
CA VAL A 7 -11.30 -11.17 1.94
C VAL A 7 -10.24 -11.13 0.84
N ALA A 8 -10.60 -10.58 -0.32
CA ALA A 8 -9.72 -10.50 -1.48
C ALA A 8 -9.55 -9.04 -1.91
N GLU A 9 -8.31 -8.58 -1.98
CA GLU A 9 -7.99 -7.28 -2.55
C GLU A 9 -8.09 -7.31 -4.08
N THR A 10 -8.75 -6.32 -4.66
CA THR A 10 -8.90 -6.15 -6.10
C THR A 10 -7.89 -5.13 -6.62
N PRO A 11 -7.24 -5.37 -7.78
CA PRO A 11 -6.28 -4.41 -8.33
C PRO A 11 -6.97 -3.10 -8.68
N LEU A 12 -6.29 -1.99 -8.42
CA LEU A 12 -6.67 -0.68 -8.88
C LEU A 12 -5.86 -0.24 -10.09
N ASP A 13 -6.51 0.46 -11.01
CA ASP A 13 -5.83 1.15 -12.10
C ASP A 13 -4.96 2.29 -11.56
N GLY A 14 -3.77 2.47 -12.16
CA GLY A 14 -2.87 3.57 -11.85
C GLY A 14 -1.40 3.22 -11.97
N ALA A 15 -0.54 4.24 -11.81
CA ALA A 15 0.91 4.09 -11.87
C ALA A 15 1.49 3.38 -10.64
N VAL A 16 0.81 3.48 -9.48
CA VAL A 16 1.19 2.79 -8.26
C VAL A 16 0.46 1.45 -8.23
N PRO A 17 1.17 0.31 -8.13
CA PRO A 17 0.51 -1.00 -8.06
C PRO A 17 -0.21 -1.14 -6.71
N ARG A 18 -1.51 -0.91 -6.69
CA ARG A 18 -2.36 -0.98 -5.50
C ARG A 18 -3.48 -1.97 -5.67
N PHE A 19 -3.93 -2.48 -4.54
CA PHE A 19 -5.10 -3.33 -4.43
C PHE A 19 -5.94 -2.85 -3.25
N GLU A 20 -7.27 -2.93 -3.35
CA GLU A 20 -8.19 -2.45 -2.32
C GLU A 20 -9.22 -3.50 -1.92
N LEU A 21 -9.68 -3.41 -0.68
CA LEU A 21 -10.84 -4.13 -0.16
C LEU A 21 -12.09 -3.30 -0.44
N SER A 22 -12.60 -3.31 -1.68
CA SER A 22 -13.70 -2.44 -2.11
C SER A 22 -14.94 -2.56 -1.20
N HIS A 23 -15.23 -3.76 -0.70
CA HIS A 23 -16.35 -4.02 0.21
C HIS A 23 -16.22 -3.31 1.57
N TRP A 24 -15.03 -2.88 1.99
CA TRP A 24 -14.86 -2.06 3.20
C TRP A 24 -15.30 -0.62 2.98
N SER A 25 -15.05 -0.09 1.78
CA SER A 25 -15.54 1.23 1.41
C SER A 25 -17.08 1.23 1.37
N GLU A 26 -17.67 0.24 0.70
CA GLU A 26 -19.12 0.09 0.58
C GLU A 26 -19.82 -0.10 1.94
N ARG A 27 -19.24 -0.92 2.82
CA ARG A 27 -19.87 -1.28 4.09
C ARG A 27 -19.55 -0.32 5.24
N TYR A 28 -18.36 0.25 5.27
CA TYR A 28 -17.84 1.00 6.41
C TYR A 28 -17.36 2.42 6.06
N GLY A 29 -17.32 2.80 4.78
CA GLY A 29 -16.73 4.07 4.35
C GLY A 29 -15.22 4.14 4.57
N LEU A 30 -14.54 3.00 4.68
CA LEU A 30 -13.09 2.91 4.91
C LEU A 30 -12.37 2.48 3.64
N SER A 31 -11.29 3.19 3.28
CA SER A 31 -10.33 2.71 2.29
C SER A 31 -9.29 1.82 3.01
N ALA A 32 -9.18 0.57 2.55
CA ALA A 32 -8.22 -0.41 3.04
C ALA A 32 -7.63 -1.17 1.85
N GLY A 33 -6.34 -1.48 1.90
CA GLY A 33 -5.66 -2.09 0.77
C GLY A 33 -4.17 -2.33 0.99
N ILE A 34 -3.51 -2.83 -0.04
CA ILE A 34 -2.09 -3.16 -0.06
C ILE A 34 -1.41 -2.63 -1.32
N THR A 35 -0.11 -2.39 -1.25
CA THR A 35 0.73 -2.18 -2.44
C THR A 35 1.26 -3.51 -2.97
N GLY A 36 1.31 -3.67 -4.29
CA GLY A 36 2.05 -4.75 -4.94
C GLY A 36 3.49 -4.36 -5.31
N ARG A 37 4.20 -5.29 -5.95
CA ARG A 37 5.52 -5.05 -6.54
C ARG A 37 5.46 -4.53 -7.98
N GLY A 38 4.29 -4.52 -8.62
CA GLY A 38 4.13 -4.22 -10.04
C GLY A 38 4.68 -5.34 -10.94
N THR A 39 4.86 -5.05 -12.23
CA THR A 39 5.30 -6.04 -13.25
C THR A 39 6.77 -5.88 -13.64
N ALA A 40 7.46 -4.87 -13.11
CA ALA A 40 8.87 -4.65 -13.41
C ALA A 40 9.75 -5.77 -12.83
N PRO A 41 10.79 -6.22 -13.56
CA PRO A 41 11.71 -7.25 -13.07
C PRO A 41 12.51 -6.76 -11.84
N GLY A 42 13.02 -7.71 -11.05
CA GLY A 42 13.82 -7.41 -9.86
C GLY A 42 12.96 -7.06 -8.64
N ARG A 43 13.34 -6.02 -7.90
CA ARG A 43 12.68 -5.64 -6.63
C ARG A 43 11.31 -4.98 -6.83
N GLY A 44 11.00 -4.54 -8.05
CA GLY A 44 9.73 -3.88 -8.39
C GLY A 44 9.51 -2.58 -7.61
N TYR A 45 8.24 -2.25 -7.39
CA TYR A 45 7.83 -1.11 -6.56
C TYR A 45 8.23 -1.34 -5.10
N ASP A 46 9.03 -0.44 -4.54
CA ASP A 46 9.63 -0.61 -3.21
C ASP A 46 9.65 0.68 -2.39
N LEU A 47 9.05 0.62 -1.21
CA LEU A 47 8.90 1.72 -0.27
C LEU A 47 9.85 1.61 0.95
N GLY A 48 10.81 0.67 0.91
CA GLY A 48 11.72 0.42 2.03
C GLY A 48 12.72 1.55 2.26
N LEU A 49 12.60 2.23 3.41
CA LEU A 49 13.50 3.31 3.82
C LEU A 49 14.82 2.81 4.44
N TRP A 50 14.92 1.52 4.76
CA TRP A 50 16.12 0.88 5.32
C TRP A 50 16.66 -0.18 4.37
N THR A 51 17.22 0.27 3.24
CA THR A 51 17.68 -0.58 2.13
C THR A 51 18.85 0.08 1.41
N ASP A 52 19.52 -0.64 0.50
CA ASP A 52 20.56 -0.06 -0.37
C ASP A 52 20.00 0.79 -1.52
N ALA A 53 18.68 0.95 -1.63
CA ALA A 53 18.07 1.74 -2.69
C ALA A 53 18.33 3.25 -2.47
N PRO A 54 18.54 4.04 -3.54
CA PRO A 54 18.75 5.48 -3.42
C PRO A 54 17.56 6.17 -2.72
N VAL A 55 17.84 6.87 -1.61
CA VAL A 55 16.81 7.51 -0.78
C VAL A 55 15.90 8.45 -1.57
N GLY A 56 16.46 9.24 -2.51
CA GLY A 56 15.68 10.13 -3.35
C GLY A 56 14.65 9.39 -4.22
N GLY A 57 15.01 8.21 -4.74
CA GLY A 57 14.09 7.36 -5.49
C GLY A 57 13.01 6.74 -4.61
N VAL A 58 13.37 6.32 -3.40
CA VAL A 58 12.39 5.79 -2.42
C VAL A 58 11.41 6.89 -1.99
N MET A 59 11.89 8.10 -1.71
CA MET A 59 11.06 9.25 -1.34
C MET A 59 10.16 9.70 -2.50
N GLY A 60 10.64 9.61 -3.74
CA GLY A 60 9.81 9.82 -4.94
C GLY A 60 8.63 8.85 -4.99
N ARG A 61 8.87 7.56 -4.79
CA ARG A 61 7.81 6.54 -4.74
C ARG A 61 6.84 6.76 -3.57
N TRP A 62 7.32 7.13 -2.38
CA TRP A 62 6.44 7.51 -1.28
C TRP A 62 5.52 8.69 -1.64
N ARG A 63 6.03 9.70 -2.34
CA ARG A 63 5.23 10.82 -2.84
C ARG A 63 4.18 10.36 -3.85
N GLU A 64 4.54 9.50 -4.80
CA GLU A 64 3.60 8.91 -5.76
C GLU A 64 2.50 8.10 -5.06
N PHE A 65 2.88 7.26 -4.10
CA PHE A 65 1.92 6.49 -3.30
C PHE A 65 0.97 7.41 -2.54
N ARG A 66 1.48 8.42 -1.82
CA ARG A 66 0.64 9.40 -1.13
C ARG A 66 -0.34 10.09 -2.07
N ASN A 67 0.12 10.52 -3.25
CA ASN A 67 -0.74 11.17 -4.25
C ASN A 67 -1.79 10.22 -4.85
N SER A 68 -1.59 8.90 -4.76
CA SER A 68 -2.57 7.91 -5.22
C SER A 68 -3.70 7.66 -4.21
N LEU A 69 -3.53 8.07 -2.95
CA LEU A 69 -4.55 7.94 -1.91
C LEU A 69 -5.48 9.15 -1.94
N SER A 70 -6.74 8.95 -2.32
CA SER A 70 -7.77 9.98 -2.20
C SER A 70 -8.22 10.09 -0.74
N GLY A 71 -8.37 11.32 -0.25
CA GLY A 71 -8.92 11.59 1.09
C GLY A 71 -7.94 11.43 2.26
N ALA A 72 -6.64 11.19 2.01
CA ALA A 72 -5.61 11.15 3.05
C ALA A 72 -4.71 12.40 3.01
N ASP A 73 -4.87 13.30 3.97
CA ASP A 73 -4.07 14.53 4.06
C ASP A 73 -2.66 14.31 4.60
N SER A 74 -2.38 13.13 5.17
CA SER A 74 -1.12 12.82 5.84
C SER A 74 -0.84 11.33 5.85
N MET A 75 0.43 10.98 6.04
CA MET A 75 0.90 9.61 6.09
C MET A 75 1.79 9.45 7.32
N VAL A 76 1.54 8.39 8.09
CA VAL A 76 2.32 8.05 9.29
C VAL A 76 3.11 6.80 8.99
N LEU A 77 4.42 6.84 9.23
CA LEU A 77 5.34 5.73 9.06
C LEU A 77 5.97 5.39 10.41
N GLY A 78 6.02 4.10 10.73
CA GLY A 78 6.71 3.60 11.93
C GLY A 78 8.00 2.89 11.54
N ASN A 79 9.06 3.07 12.34
CA ASN A 79 10.23 2.21 12.25
C ASN A 79 9.87 0.82 12.80
N GLN A 80 9.95 -0.21 11.96
CA GLN A 80 9.62 -1.58 12.38
C GLN A 80 10.77 -2.18 13.18
N VAL A 81 10.52 -2.42 14.47
CA VAL A 81 11.50 -3.01 15.41
C VAL A 81 11.18 -4.46 15.78
N HIS A 82 10.17 -5.07 15.15
CA HIS A 82 9.71 -6.45 15.45
C HIS A 82 9.34 -6.68 16.92
N GLY A 83 8.93 -5.63 17.64
CA GLY A 83 8.43 -5.69 19.01
C GLY A 83 6.94 -5.36 19.09
N ALA A 84 6.31 -5.76 20.19
CA ALA A 84 4.90 -5.48 20.50
C ALA A 84 4.70 -5.10 21.97
N GLU A 85 5.78 -4.74 22.67
CA GLU A 85 5.78 -4.37 24.10
C GLU A 85 5.35 -2.92 24.32
#